data_AF-A0A525CH59-F1
#
_entry.id   AF-A0A525CH59-F1
#
_cell.length_a   1.000
_cell.length_b   1.000
_cell.length_c   1.000
_cell.angle_alpha   90.00
_cell.angle_beta   90.00
_cell.angle_gamma   90.00
#
_symmetry.space_group_name_H-M   'P 1'
#
loop_
_entity.id
_entity.type
_entity.pdbx_description
1 polymer ?
#
loop_
_entity_poly.entity_id
_entity_poly.type
_entity_poly.pdbx_seq_one_letter_code
_entity_poly.pdbx_strand_id
1 'polypeptide(L)'
;MNDTFLKACSGEQTDYTPIWMMRQAGRYLPQYQKVRGTVTFLELCKSPELCVEVTLQPIDLLNMDAAILFSDILIPMEAMGLTLEFHEGKGPIFPDTVRSQQDVDRLIVPDPEETMGFVMETIKLLRKELKVPLIGFAGAPFTCATYLIEGGSSKVFWETKKMMFTAPDLFHALMRKLTATTIDYLQAQANAGAQALQLFDSWAGILAPRDYEMYVFPYVKEIITALKGSTSVPFIYFANNGATLLDYSAQSGADVIGLDWRIN
;
A
#
# COMPACT_ATOMS: atom_id res chain seq x y z
N MET A 1 -20.70 -7.55 13.99
CA MET A 1 -19.59 -6.87 13.29
C MET A 1 -19.72 -5.40 13.60
N ASN A 2 -18.68 -4.76 14.15
CA ASN A 2 -18.61 -3.31 14.31
C ASN A 2 -18.42 -2.70 12.91
N ASP A 3 -19.31 -1.79 12.49
CA ASP A 3 -19.30 -1.14 11.18
C ASP A 3 -19.05 0.38 11.26
N THR A 4 -18.74 0.91 12.45
CA THR A 4 -18.54 2.35 12.70
C THR A 4 -17.51 2.96 11.75
N PHE A 5 -16.40 2.25 11.50
CA PHE A 5 -15.39 2.68 10.54
C PHE A 5 -15.93 2.85 9.11
N LEU A 6 -16.71 1.88 8.61
CA LEU A 6 -17.26 1.94 7.24
C LEU A 6 -18.32 3.04 7.09
N LYS A 7 -19.15 3.24 8.11
CA LYS A 7 -20.10 4.36 8.16
C LYS A 7 -19.39 5.70 8.09
N ALA A 8 -18.33 5.88 8.89
CA ALA A 8 -17.52 7.09 8.86
C ALA A 8 -16.84 7.30 7.50
N CYS A 9 -16.31 6.25 6.86
CA CYS A 9 -15.78 6.33 5.49
C CYS A 9 -16.82 6.78 4.46
N SER A 10 -18.10 6.48 4.70
CA SER A 10 -19.22 6.86 3.83
C SER A 10 -19.81 8.23 4.17
N GLY A 11 -19.25 8.94 5.17
CA GLY A 11 -19.77 10.22 5.65
C GLY A 11 -21.07 10.12 6.45
N GLU A 12 -21.45 8.92 6.88
CA GLU A 12 -22.64 8.69 7.72
C GLU A 12 -22.38 9.12 9.18
N GLN A 13 -23.45 9.50 9.88
CA GLN A 13 -23.37 9.81 11.31
C GLN A 13 -23.07 8.53 12.12
N THR A 14 -22.14 8.63 13.05
CA THR A 14 -21.77 7.56 13.98
C THR A 14 -21.93 8.00 15.44
N ASP A 15 -22.10 7.04 16.35
CA ASP A 15 -22.23 7.31 17.79
C ASP A 15 -20.90 7.79 18.42
N TYR A 16 -19.78 7.45 17.80
CA TYR A 16 -18.43 7.86 18.19
C TYR A 16 -17.50 7.89 16.96
N THR A 17 -16.34 8.53 17.09
CA THR A 17 -15.30 8.56 16.05
C THR A 17 -14.51 7.25 16.05
N PRO A 18 -14.50 6.47 14.95
CA PRO A 18 -13.75 5.22 14.89
C PRO A 18 -12.24 5.46 14.87
N ILE A 19 -11.47 4.58 15.52
CA ILE A 19 -10.01 4.66 15.59
C ILE A 19 -9.34 3.35 15.15
N TRP A 20 -8.29 3.50 14.35
CA TRP A 20 -7.30 2.47 14.06
C TRP A 20 -5.93 3.15 13.93
N MET A 21 -4.83 2.39 13.97
CA MET A 21 -3.49 2.96 13.85
C MET A 21 -2.71 2.33 12.69
N MET A 22 -2.12 3.17 11.84
CA MET A 22 -1.12 2.69 10.88
C MET A 22 0.04 2.03 11.64
N ARG A 23 0.43 0.82 11.21
CA ARG A 23 1.40 -0.06 11.89
C ARG A 23 0.93 -0.61 13.25
N GLN A 24 -0.39 -0.75 13.47
CA GLN A 24 -0.94 -1.37 14.68
C GLN A 24 -0.44 -2.80 14.94
N ALA A 25 -0.25 -3.61 13.91
CA ALA A 25 0.47 -4.88 14.02
C ALA A 25 1.97 -4.59 13.80
N GLY A 26 2.72 -4.45 14.89
CA GLY A 26 4.11 -3.99 14.76
C GLY A 26 4.98 -4.16 16.00
N ARG A 27 6.24 -3.74 15.85
CA ARG A 27 7.33 -3.98 16.81
C ARG A 27 7.10 -3.42 18.22
N TYR A 28 6.14 -2.53 18.42
CA TYR A 28 5.81 -2.03 19.75
C TYR A 28 5.06 -3.08 20.61
N LEU A 29 4.49 -4.12 19.98
CA LEU A 29 3.82 -5.21 20.67
C LEU A 29 4.80 -6.35 21.00
N PRO A 30 4.93 -6.77 22.27
CA PRO A 30 5.75 -7.94 22.63
C PRO A 30 5.28 -9.23 21.94
N GLN A 31 3.98 -9.40 21.73
CA GLN A 31 3.39 -10.57 21.04
C GLN A 31 3.84 -10.62 19.57
N TYR A 32 3.85 -9.48 18.89
CA TYR A 32 4.36 -9.37 17.53
C TYR A 32 5.85 -9.72 17.47
N GLN A 33 6.65 -9.21 18.41
CA GLN A 33 8.09 -9.52 18.46
C GLN A 33 8.34 -11.02 18.68
N LYS A 34 7.51 -11.69 19.47
CA LYS A 34 7.59 -13.14 19.69
C LYS A 34 7.40 -13.93 18.38
N VAL A 35 6.40 -13.57 17.57
CA VAL A 35 6.16 -14.19 16.25
C VAL A 35 7.29 -13.83 15.28
N ARG A 36 7.64 -12.54 15.19
CA ARG A 36 8.69 -12.07 14.26
C ARG A 36 10.08 -12.61 14.61
N GLY A 37 10.31 -13.06 15.85
CA GLY A 37 11.56 -13.68 16.28
C GLY A 37 11.76 -15.12 15.78
N THR A 38 10.74 -15.78 15.23
CA THR A 38 10.82 -17.18 14.77
C THR A 38 10.91 -17.33 13.25
N VAL A 39 10.58 -16.29 12.50
CA VAL A 39 10.55 -16.27 11.01
C VAL A 39 11.09 -14.95 10.49
N THR A 40 11.59 -14.90 9.25
CA THR A 40 11.93 -13.65 8.55
C THR A 40 10.67 -12.82 8.24
N PHE A 41 10.86 -11.57 7.79
CA PHE A 41 9.73 -10.67 7.51
C PHE A 41 8.93 -11.13 6.28
N LEU A 42 9.63 -11.59 5.23
CA LEU A 42 8.97 -12.10 4.04
C LEU A 42 8.29 -13.44 4.31
N GLU A 43 8.91 -14.34 5.09
CA GLU A 43 8.24 -15.58 5.52
C GLU A 43 6.97 -15.28 6.31
N LEU A 44 7.01 -14.28 7.22
CA LEU A 44 5.82 -13.83 7.94
C LEU A 44 4.74 -13.34 6.96
N CYS A 45 5.08 -12.44 6.02
CA CYS A 45 4.13 -11.90 5.04
C CYS A 45 3.56 -12.96 4.08
N LYS A 46 4.25 -14.09 3.90
CA LYS A 46 3.87 -15.18 3.00
C LYS A 46 3.21 -16.37 3.72
N SER A 47 3.02 -16.28 5.04
CA SER A 47 2.31 -17.29 5.83
C SER A 47 0.94 -16.73 6.27
N PRO A 48 -0.17 -17.22 5.68
CA PRO A 48 -1.50 -16.72 6.00
C PRO A 48 -1.86 -16.82 7.48
N GLU A 49 -1.53 -17.93 8.14
CA GLU A 49 -1.83 -18.17 9.54
C GLU A 49 -1.07 -17.20 10.46
N LEU A 50 0.23 -16.98 10.18
CA LEU A 50 1.02 -16.04 10.96
C LEU A 50 0.58 -14.59 10.70
N CYS A 51 0.21 -14.24 9.47
CA CYS A 51 -0.38 -12.94 9.15
C CYS A 51 -1.71 -12.72 9.88
N VAL A 52 -2.55 -13.74 9.95
CA VAL A 52 -3.80 -13.70 10.73
C VAL A 52 -3.49 -13.46 12.20
N GLU A 53 -2.57 -14.24 12.79
CA GLU A 53 -2.18 -14.09 14.20
C GLU A 53 -1.75 -12.65 14.51
N VAL A 54 -0.80 -12.09 13.74
CA VAL A 54 -0.29 -10.73 14.04
C VAL A 54 -1.30 -9.62 13.75
N THR A 55 -2.21 -9.82 12.78
CA THR A 55 -3.25 -8.84 12.46
C THR A 55 -4.31 -8.75 13.56
N LEU A 56 -4.63 -9.88 14.22
CA LEU A 56 -5.61 -9.93 15.32
C LEU A 56 -5.09 -9.29 16.61
N GLN A 57 -3.78 -9.40 16.90
CA GLN A 57 -3.17 -8.88 18.13
C GLN A 57 -3.61 -7.45 18.52
N PRO A 58 -3.49 -6.41 17.68
CA PRO A 58 -3.91 -5.06 18.04
C PRO A 58 -5.43 -4.92 18.22
N ILE A 59 -6.24 -5.75 17.55
CA ILE A 59 -7.69 -5.74 17.72
C ILE A 59 -8.06 -6.22 19.12
N ASP A 60 -7.47 -7.34 19.54
CA ASP A 60 -7.75 -7.94 20.85
C ASP A 60 -7.16 -7.11 22.00
N LEU A 61 -6.00 -6.48 21.79
CA LEU A 61 -5.30 -5.72 22.83
C LEU A 61 -5.77 -4.29 22.98
N LEU A 62 -6.17 -3.65 21.87
CA LEU A 62 -6.42 -2.20 21.83
C LEU A 62 -7.85 -1.84 21.42
N ASN A 63 -8.71 -2.82 21.09
CA ASN A 63 -10.10 -2.63 20.68
C ASN A 63 -10.27 -1.64 19.52
N MET A 64 -9.41 -1.73 18.50
CA MET A 64 -9.47 -0.87 17.31
C MET A 64 -10.73 -1.14 16.49
N ASP A 65 -11.26 -0.10 15.83
CA ASP A 65 -12.48 -0.15 15.02
C ASP A 65 -12.27 -0.72 13.61
N ALA A 66 -11.01 -0.91 13.21
CA ALA A 66 -10.64 -1.56 11.96
C ALA A 66 -9.33 -2.34 12.10
N ALA A 67 -9.23 -3.45 11.38
CA ALA A 67 -7.99 -4.17 11.16
C ALA A 67 -7.40 -3.74 9.82
N ILE A 68 -6.08 -3.61 9.74
CA ILE A 68 -5.37 -3.51 8.47
C ILE A 68 -4.60 -4.80 8.26
N LEU A 69 -4.66 -5.33 7.03
CA LEU A 69 -3.92 -6.51 6.60
C LEU A 69 -2.43 -6.36 7.00
N PHE A 70 -1.86 -7.40 7.62
CA PHE A 70 -0.41 -7.48 7.75
C PHE A 70 0.19 -7.97 6.42
N SER A 71 0.93 -7.10 5.74
CA SER A 71 1.67 -7.39 4.50
C SER A 71 2.73 -6.31 4.30
N ASP A 72 3.36 -6.25 3.13
CA ASP A 72 4.26 -5.17 2.73
C ASP A 72 3.89 -4.59 1.36
N ILE A 73 4.07 -3.27 1.18
CA ILE A 73 3.74 -2.58 -0.07
C ILE A 73 4.60 -3.06 -1.26
N LEU A 74 5.72 -3.72 -0.99
CA LEU A 74 6.66 -4.19 -2.01
C LEU A 74 6.44 -5.65 -2.45
N ILE A 75 5.52 -6.39 -1.82
CA ILE A 75 5.16 -7.76 -2.24
C ILE A 75 4.79 -7.83 -3.73
N PRO A 76 3.97 -6.91 -4.29
CA PRO A 76 3.67 -6.98 -5.72
C PRO A 76 4.89 -6.76 -6.61
N MET A 77 5.92 -6.06 -6.14
CA MET A 77 7.14 -5.85 -6.94
C MET A 77 7.97 -7.13 -7.07
N GLU A 78 7.97 -7.96 -6.03
CA GLU A 78 8.56 -9.29 -6.11
C GLU A 78 7.82 -10.14 -7.16
N ALA A 79 6.48 -10.11 -7.15
CA ALA A 79 5.64 -10.79 -8.14
C ALA A 79 5.82 -10.25 -9.56
N MET A 80 6.23 -8.98 -9.74
CA MET A 80 6.58 -8.41 -11.04
C MET A 80 7.90 -8.93 -11.62
N GLY A 81 8.66 -9.75 -10.87
CA GLY A 81 9.88 -10.42 -11.34
C GLY A 81 11.18 -9.90 -10.74
N LEU A 82 11.12 -9.13 -9.66
CA LEU A 82 12.30 -8.58 -8.97
C LEU A 82 12.61 -9.36 -7.69
N THR A 83 13.87 -9.36 -7.26
CA THR A 83 14.26 -9.91 -5.96
C THR A 83 14.11 -8.85 -4.88
N LEU A 84 13.28 -9.14 -3.88
CA LEU A 84 13.08 -8.29 -2.70
C LEU A 84 13.76 -8.92 -1.48
N GLU A 85 14.65 -8.18 -0.84
CA GLU A 85 15.35 -8.61 0.37
C GLU A 85 15.06 -7.69 1.54
N PHE A 86 14.95 -8.26 2.74
CA PHE A 86 14.83 -7.51 3.99
C PHE A 86 16.03 -7.80 4.90
N HIS A 87 16.89 -6.80 5.05
CA HIS A 87 18.04 -6.88 5.93
C HIS A 87 17.78 -6.13 7.23
N GLU A 88 18.18 -6.71 8.35
CA GLU A 88 18.01 -6.11 9.66
C GLU A 88 18.68 -4.72 9.72
N GLY A 89 17.94 -3.72 10.16
CA GLY A 89 18.40 -2.33 10.26
C GLY A 89 18.56 -1.57 8.93
N LYS A 90 18.44 -2.23 7.76
CA LYS A 90 18.63 -1.59 6.44
C LYS A 90 17.34 -1.39 5.65
N GLY A 91 16.24 -2.03 6.04
CA GLY A 91 14.97 -1.95 5.31
C GLY A 91 14.96 -2.82 4.05
N PRO A 92 14.01 -2.58 3.13
CA PRO A 92 13.90 -3.33 1.89
C PRO A 92 15.03 -2.95 0.92
N ILE A 93 15.55 -3.96 0.22
CA ILE A 93 16.59 -3.83 -0.79
C ILE A 93 16.16 -4.58 -2.05
N PHE A 94 16.34 -3.94 -3.20
CA PHE A 94 16.27 -4.55 -4.52
C PHE A 94 17.69 -4.59 -5.10
N PRO A 95 18.34 -5.78 -5.18
CA PRO A 95 19.68 -5.90 -5.73
C PRO A 95 19.76 -5.44 -7.20
N ASP A 96 18.70 -5.73 -7.96
CA ASP A 96 18.52 -5.28 -9.33
C ASP A 96 17.61 -4.04 -9.37
N THR A 97 18.07 -2.99 -10.06
CA THR A 97 17.34 -1.71 -10.17
C THR A 97 16.81 -1.50 -11.58
N VAL A 98 15.71 -0.75 -11.69
CA VAL A 98 15.09 -0.41 -12.98
C VAL A 98 15.65 0.92 -13.46
N ARG A 99 16.50 0.90 -14.51
CA ARG A 99 17.17 2.11 -15.04
C ARG A 99 17.14 2.24 -16.56
N SER A 100 16.64 1.24 -17.27
CA SER A 100 16.54 1.21 -18.72
C SER A 100 15.20 0.66 -19.20
N GLN A 101 14.87 0.89 -20.48
CA GLN A 101 13.67 0.31 -21.08
C GLN A 101 13.68 -1.22 -21.01
N GLN A 102 14.84 -1.84 -21.17
CA GLN A 102 14.98 -3.29 -21.05
C GLN A 102 14.60 -3.78 -19.63
N ASP A 103 14.97 -3.03 -18.59
CA ASP A 103 14.60 -3.39 -17.21
C ASP A 103 13.09 -3.29 -17.01
N VAL A 104 12.47 -2.23 -17.55
CA VAL A 104 11.00 -2.08 -17.52
C VAL A 104 10.34 -3.23 -18.29
N ASP A 105 10.86 -3.59 -19.46
CA ASP A 105 10.29 -4.64 -20.31
C ASP A 105 10.31 -6.02 -19.64
N ARG A 106 11.32 -6.31 -18.81
CA ARG A 106 11.42 -7.55 -18.02
C ARG A 106 10.36 -7.68 -16.93
N LEU A 107 9.83 -6.56 -16.43
CA LEU A 107 8.77 -6.59 -15.42
C LEU A 107 7.47 -7.12 -16.03
N ILE A 108 6.79 -8.01 -15.32
CA ILE A 108 5.45 -8.47 -15.71
C ILE A 108 4.37 -7.69 -14.96
N VAL A 109 3.14 -7.73 -15.47
CA VAL A 109 1.93 -7.43 -14.67
C VAL A 109 1.39 -8.79 -14.22
N PRO A 110 1.63 -9.19 -12.97
CA PRO A 110 1.31 -10.53 -12.50
C PRO A 110 -0.19 -10.69 -12.20
N ASP A 111 -0.74 -11.88 -12.39
CA ASP A 111 -2.04 -12.24 -11.81
C ASP A 111 -1.89 -12.34 -10.28
N PRO A 112 -2.64 -11.54 -9.50
CA PRO A 112 -2.56 -11.57 -8.05
C PRO A 112 -2.99 -12.90 -7.41
N GLU A 113 -3.97 -13.60 -7.97
CA GLU A 113 -4.46 -14.86 -7.40
C GLU A 113 -3.42 -15.99 -7.60
N GLU A 114 -2.65 -15.94 -8.70
CA GLU A 114 -1.59 -16.92 -8.97
C GLU A 114 -0.31 -16.64 -8.18
N THR A 115 0.17 -15.39 -8.19
CA THR A 115 1.50 -15.03 -7.66
C THR A 115 1.48 -14.57 -6.21
N MET A 116 0.34 -14.07 -5.74
CA MET A 116 0.14 -13.49 -4.40
C MET A 116 -1.07 -14.12 -3.71
N GLY A 117 -1.45 -15.35 -4.08
CA GLY A 117 -2.61 -16.05 -3.51
C GLY A 117 -2.59 -16.17 -1.98
N PHE A 118 -1.39 -16.21 -1.37
CA PHE A 118 -1.23 -16.18 0.10
C PHE A 118 -1.81 -14.90 0.73
N VAL A 119 -1.78 -13.76 0.04
CA VAL A 119 -2.42 -12.52 0.50
C VAL A 119 -3.93 -12.68 0.50
N MET A 120 -4.49 -13.22 -0.58
CA MET A 120 -5.93 -13.43 -0.73
C MET A 120 -6.44 -14.46 0.28
N GLU A 121 -5.67 -15.51 0.53
CA GLU A 121 -5.94 -16.49 1.59
C GLU A 121 -5.93 -15.85 2.97
N THR A 122 -4.93 -15.01 3.28
CA THR A 122 -4.87 -14.25 4.53
C THR A 122 -6.13 -13.41 4.74
N ILE A 123 -6.56 -12.67 3.71
CA ILE A 123 -7.79 -11.87 3.76
C ILE A 123 -9.00 -12.78 4.03
N LYS A 124 -9.16 -13.88 3.28
CA LYS A 124 -10.27 -14.83 3.45
C LYS A 124 -10.32 -15.42 4.87
N LEU A 125 -9.17 -15.71 5.48
CA LEU A 125 -9.07 -16.18 6.87
C LEU A 125 -9.42 -15.08 7.86
N LEU A 126 -8.84 -13.88 7.71
CA LEU A 126 -9.13 -12.73 8.56
C LEU A 126 -10.61 -12.35 8.55
N ARG A 127 -11.29 -12.48 7.41
CA ARG A 127 -12.73 -12.22 7.30
C ARG A 127 -13.61 -13.18 8.10
N LYS A 128 -13.11 -14.37 8.44
CA LYS A 128 -13.82 -15.32 9.32
C LYS A 128 -13.63 -14.98 10.80
N GLU A 129 -12.45 -14.47 11.17
CA GLU A 129 -12.06 -14.22 12.56
C GLU A 129 -12.44 -12.80 13.05
N LEU A 130 -12.32 -11.80 12.17
CA LEU A 130 -12.48 -10.39 12.55
C LEU A 130 -13.92 -10.00 12.83
N LYS A 131 -14.11 -9.26 13.93
CA LYS A 131 -15.38 -8.61 14.28
C LYS A 131 -15.47 -7.15 13.84
N VAL A 132 -14.41 -6.63 13.23
CA VAL A 132 -14.25 -5.26 12.70
C VAL A 132 -13.96 -5.31 11.19
N PRO A 133 -14.07 -4.20 10.46
CA PRO A 133 -13.74 -4.15 9.05
C PRO A 133 -12.26 -4.43 8.81
N LEU A 134 -11.95 -5.08 7.68
CA LEU A 134 -10.58 -5.32 7.23
C LEU A 134 -10.20 -4.34 6.11
N ILE A 135 -9.10 -3.63 6.29
CA ILE A 135 -8.47 -2.73 5.33
C ILE A 135 -7.42 -3.51 4.55
N GLY A 136 -7.61 -3.65 3.24
CA GLY A 136 -6.57 -4.06 2.29
C GLY A 136 -5.74 -2.86 1.84
N PHE A 137 -4.56 -3.08 1.28
CA PHE A 137 -3.71 -1.96 0.87
C PHE A 137 -2.67 -2.29 -0.21
N ALA A 138 -2.13 -1.23 -0.81
CA ALA A 138 -0.98 -1.29 -1.71
C ALA A 138 -0.14 -0.01 -1.59
N GLY A 139 1.10 -0.06 -2.07
CA GLY A 139 1.91 1.13 -2.29
C GLY A 139 1.50 1.84 -3.58
N ALA A 140 1.51 3.18 -3.57
CA ALA A 140 1.26 3.95 -4.78
C ALA A 140 2.38 3.74 -5.82
N PRO A 141 2.07 3.81 -7.13
CA PRO A 141 3.05 3.58 -8.19
C PRO A 141 4.32 4.41 -8.05
N PHE A 142 4.23 5.69 -7.69
CA PHE A 142 5.42 6.52 -7.49
C PHE A 142 6.28 6.02 -6.34
N THR A 143 5.65 5.73 -5.20
CA THR A 143 6.33 5.18 -4.04
C THR A 143 7.05 3.87 -4.39
N CYS A 144 6.39 2.95 -5.08
CA CYS A 144 6.99 1.69 -5.52
C CYS A 144 8.12 1.92 -6.54
N ALA A 145 7.92 2.79 -7.53
CA ALA A 145 8.94 3.15 -8.52
C ALA A 145 10.22 3.66 -7.85
N THR A 146 10.10 4.47 -6.79
CA THR A 146 11.29 4.97 -6.07
C THR A 146 12.13 3.82 -5.49
N TYR A 147 11.50 2.79 -4.92
CA TYR A 147 12.24 1.64 -4.42
C TYR A 147 12.93 0.87 -5.55
N LEU A 148 12.26 0.72 -6.70
CA LEU A 148 12.80 -0.01 -7.85
C LEU A 148 13.96 0.72 -8.54
N ILE A 149 13.92 2.06 -8.57
CA ILE A 149 14.94 2.88 -9.22
C ILE A 149 16.15 3.09 -8.29
N GLU A 150 15.90 3.34 -7.00
CA GLU A 150 16.94 3.57 -6.00
C GLU A 150 17.59 2.26 -5.51
N GLY A 151 16.85 1.15 -5.55
CA GLY A 151 17.27 -0.14 -4.97
C GLY A 151 16.96 -0.29 -3.48
N GLY A 152 16.24 0.66 -2.88
CA GLY A 152 15.93 0.69 -1.46
C GLY A 152 15.43 2.05 -0.99
N SER A 153 15.45 2.28 0.33
CA SER A 153 15.10 3.60 0.89
C SER A 153 16.17 4.64 0.55
N SER A 154 15.74 5.83 0.16
CA SER A 154 16.61 6.97 -0.15
C SER A 154 16.20 8.19 0.67
N LYS A 155 17.14 9.09 0.96
CA LYS A 155 16.83 10.39 1.61
C LYS A 155 16.63 11.51 0.59
N VAL A 156 17.22 11.36 -0.59
CA VAL A 156 17.29 12.40 -1.63
C VAL A 156 16.56 11.99 -2.90
N PHE A 157 16.37 10.69 -3.13
CA PHE A 157 15.67 10.12 -4.29
C PHE A 157 16.25 10.61 -5.62
N TRP A 158 17.58 10.62 -5.70
CA TRP A 158 18.32 11.24 -6.79
C TRP A 158 18.10 10.51 -8.11
N GLU A 159 18.21 9.17 -8.12
CA GLU A 159 18.04 8.40 -9.36
C GLU A 159 16.59 8.42 -9.85
N THR A 160 15.63 8.43 -8.91
CA THR A 160 14.20 8.58 -9.21
C THR A 160 13.94 9.91 -9.90
N LYS A 161 14.36 11.02 -9.29
CA LYS A 161 14.16 12.37 -9.86
C LYS A 161 14.91 12.56 -11.17
N LYS A 162 16.13 12.02 -11.26
CA LYS A 162 16.92 12.03 -12.49
C LYS A 162 16.19 11.32 -13.63
N MET A 163 15.67 10.10 -13.40
CA MET A 163 14.90 9.39 -14.42
C MET A 163 13.65 10.19 -14.82
N MET A 164 12.88 10.67 -13.84
CA MET A 164 11.67 11.45 -14.06
C MET A 164 11.89 12.67 -14.96
N PHE A 165 12.99 13.40 -14.76
CA PHE A 165 13.27 14.62 -15.53
C PHE A 165 14.08 14.39 -16.82
N THR A 166 14.95 13.39 -16.87
CA THR A 166 15.87 13.19 -18.01
C THR A 166 15.42 12.08 -18.97
N ALA A 167 14.52 11.19 -18.52
CA ALA A 167 13.95 10.10 -19.29
C ALA A 167 12.46 9.91 -18.95
N PRO A 168 11.60 10.92 -19.17
CA PRO A 168 10.20 10.89 -18.76
C PRO A 168 9.41 9.73 -19.39
N ASP A 169 9.68 9.39 -20.66
CA ASP A 169 9.00 8.27 -21.32
C ASP A 169 9.27 6.93 -20.64
N LEU A 170 10.52 6.73 -20.19
CA LEU A 170 10.93 5.54 -19.43
C LEU A 170 10.24 5.50 -18.06
N PHE A 171 10.23 6.64 -17.36
CA PHE A 171 9.55 6.77 -16.07
C PHE A 171 8.05 6.46 -16.22
N HIS A 172 7.38 7.03 -17.21
CA HIS A 172 5.97 6.77 -17.48
C HIS A 172 5.70 5.32 -17.90
N ALA A 173 6.64 4.65 -18.59
CA ALA A 173 6.52 3.23 -18.91
C ALA A 173 6.53 2.35 -17.65
N LEU A 174 7.42 2.64 -16.69
CA LEU A 174 7.44 1.97 -15.40
C LEU A 174 6.17 2.23 -14.60
N MET A 175 5.74 3.50 -14.51
CA MET A 175 4.54 3.90 -13.78
C MET A 175 3.28 3.21 -14.31
N ARG A 176 3.15 3.04 -15.64
CA ARG A 176 2.02 2.30 -16.24
C ARG A 176 1.97 0.83 -15.78
N LYS A 177 3.12 0.13 -15.76
CA LYS A 177 3.17 -1.27 -15.27
C LYS A 177 2.81 -1.36 -13.79
N LEU A 178 3.37 -0.47 -12.97
CA LEU A 178 3.08 -0.41 -11.53
C LEU A 178 1.60 -0.09 -11.27
N THR A 179 1.01 0.77 -12.08
CA THR A 179 -0.42 1.13 -12.00
C THR A 179 -1.31 -0.07 -12.30
N ALA A 180 -1.05 -0.77 -13.41
CA ALA A 180 -1.79 -1.98 -13.77
C ALA A 180 -1.71 -3.05 -12.67
N THR A 181 -0.49 -3.38 -12.20
CA THR A 181 -0.29 -4.33 -11.08
C THR A 181 -1.03 -3.90 -9.82
N THR A 182 -1.05 -2.60 -9.51
CA THR A 182 -1.71 -2.07 -8.31
C THR A 182 -3.23 -2.18 -8.41
N ILE A 183 -3.82 -1.92 -9.58
CA ILE A 183 -5.26 -2.08 -9.83
C ILE A 183 -5.65 -3.54 -9.63
N ASP A 184 -4.97 -4.46 -10.33
CA ASP A 184 -5.29 -5.89 -10.26
C ASP A 184 -5.16 -6.40 -8.82
N TYR A 185 -4.07 -6.02 -8.13
CA TYR A 185 -3.82 -6.44 -6.75
C TYR A 185 -4.88 -5.93 -5.77
N LEU A 186 -5.25 -4.65 -5.83
CA LEU A 186 -6.27 -4.08 -4.95
C LEU A 186 -7.67 -4.63 -5.26
N GLN A 187 -7.99 -4.86 -6.54
CA GLN A 187 -9.24 -5.49 -6.94
C GLN A 187 -9.33 -6.93 -6.42
N ALA A 188 -8.26 -7.71 -6.50
CA ALA A 188 -8.19 -9.05 -5.93
C ALA A 188 -8.39 -9.03 -4.40
N GLN A 189 -7.78 -8.07 -3.69
CA GLN A 189 -7.99 -7.92 -2.23
C GLN A 189 -9.45 -7.62 -1.89
N ALA A 190 -10.11 -6.73 -2.63
CA ALA A 190 -11.54 -6.46 -2.46
C ALA A 190 -12.38 -7.73 -2.69
N ASN A 191 -12.11 -8.48 -3.76
CA ASN A 191 -12.80 -9.73 -4.08
C ASN A 191 -12.58 -10.82 -3.01
N ALA A 192 -11.37 -10.88 -2.43
CA ALA A 192 -11.04 -11.79 -1.34
C ALA A 192 -11.74 -11.42 -0.02
N GLY A 193 -12.23 -10.18 0.11
CA GLY A 193 -13.10 -9.74 1.19
C GLY A 193 -12.62 -8.53 1.97
N ALA A 194 -11.58 -7.80 1.53
CA ALA A 194 -11.24 -6.50 2.10
C ALA A 194 -12.45 -5.54 2.01
N GLN A 195 -12.76 -4.86 3.10
CA GLN A 195 -13.95 -3.99 3.22
C GLN A 195 -13.62 -2.50 3.16
N ALA A 196 -12.34 -2.15 3.14
CA ALA A 196 -11.80 -0.86 2.75
C ALA A 196 -10.46 -1.11 2.05
N LEU A 197 -10.04 -0.19 1.18
CA LEU A 197 -8.75 -0.25 0.52
C LEU A 197 -7.97 1.04 0.79
N GLN A 198 -6.67 0.93 1.03
CA GLN A 198 -5.79 2.08 1.22
C GLN A 198 -4.61 2.08 0.24
N LEU A 199 -4.39 3.22 -0.41
CA LEU A 199 -3.21 3.46 -1.24
C LEU A 199 -2.20 4.32 -0.47
N PHE A 200 -1.03 3.75 -0.20
CA PHE A 200 0.06 4.42 0.51
C PHE A 200 1.02 5.10 -0.47
N ASP A 201 0.91 6.42 -0.61
CA ASP A 201 1.90 7.22 -1.33
C ASP A 201 2.88 7.87 -0.34
N SER A 202 3.74 7.01 0.21
CA SER A 202 4.65 7.35 1.30
C SER A 202 5.70 8.39 0.91
N TRP A 203 6.01 8.49 -0.38
CA TRP A 203 7.03 9.38 -0.92
C TRP A 203 6.47 10.57 -1.70
N ALA A 204 5.15 10.71 -1.89
CA ALA A 204 4.54 11.81 -2.65
C ALA A 204 5.10 13.19 -2.28
N GLY A 205 5.23 13.48 -0.98
CA GLY A 205 5.66 14.76 -0.47
C GLY A 205 7.13 15.15 -0.71
N ILE A 206 7.90 14.35 -1.46
CA ILE A 206 9.23 14.77 -1.93
C ILE A 206 9.17 15.61 -3.21
N LEU A 207 8.00 15.68 -3.85
CA LEU A 207 7.75 16.37 -5.11
C LEU A 207 7.13 17.75 -4.87
N ALA A 208 7.47 18.70 -5.75
CA ALA A 208 6.73 19.95 -5.84
C ALA A 208 5.33 19.67 -6.43
N PRO A 209 4.32 20.51 -6.15
CA PRO A 209 2.95 20.31 -6.64
C PRO A 209 2.87 20.09 -8.16
N ARG A 210 3.64 20.83 -8.95
CA ARG A 210 3.68 20.71 -10.41
C ARG A 210 4.28 19.38 -10.88
N ASP A 211 5.32 18.90 -10.21
CA ASP A 211 5.94 17.61 -10.56
C ASP A 211 5.00 16.46 -10.19
N TYR A 212 4.34 16.54 -9.03
CA TYR A 212 3.35 15.57 -8.61
C TYR A 212 2.17 15.51 -9.60
N GLU A 213 1.63 16.66 -10.00
CA GLU A 213 0.55 16.77 -11.00
C GLU A 213 0.93 16.10 -12.33
N MET A 214 2.16 16.31 -12.80
CA MET A 214 2.61 15.81 -14.11
C MET A 214 2.96 14.32 -14.08
N TYR A 215 3.67 13.88 -13.04
CA TYR A 215 4.33 12.57 -13.05
C TYR A 215 3.64 11.51 -12.19
N VAL A 216 2.81 11.90 -11.22
CA VAL A 216 2.27 10.96 -10.21
C VAL A 216 0.75 10.96 -10.17
N PHE A 217 0.13 12.14 -10.08
CA PHE A 217 -1.30 12.29 -9.89
C PHE A 217 -2.18 11.57 -10.92
N PRO A 218 -1.83 11.52 -12.23
CA PRO A 218 -2.65 10.83 -13.22
C PRO A 218 -2.82 9.34 -12.88
N TYR A 219 -1.77 8.69 -12.38
CA TYR A 219 -1.77 7.28 -12.00
C TYR A 219 -2.58 7.02 -10.74
N VAL A 220 -2.52 7.93 -9.77
CA VAL A 220 -3.37 7.86 -8.56
C VAL A 220 -4.85 7.93 -8.96
N LYS A 221 -5.22 8.87 -9.83
CA LYS A 221 -6.59 8.99 -10.33
C LYS A 221 -7.03 7.76 -11.13
N GLU A 222 -6.15 7.22 -11.96
CA GLU A 222 -6.42 6.02 -12.75
C GLU A 222 -6.77 4.82 -11.84
N ILE A 223 -5.97 4.57 -10.81
CA ILE A 223 -6.20 3.50 -9.82
C ILE A 223 -7.56 3.66 -9.14
N ILE A 224 -7.81 4.85 -8.59
CA ILE A 224 -9.04 5.12 -7.84
C ILE A 224 -10.26 5.00 -8.76
N THR A 225 -10.17 5.52 -9.98
CA THR A 225 -11.28 5.44 -10.96
C THR A 225 -11.56 4.00 -11.36
N ALA A 226 -10.53 3.20 -11.63
CA ALA A 226 -10.68 1.79 -11.96
C ALA A 226 -11.35 1.02 -10.82
N LEU A 227 -10.87 1.21 -9.58
CA LEU A 227 -11.40 0.50 -8.41
C LEU A 227 -12.83 0.90 -8.06
N LYS A 228 -13.19 2.19 -8.15
CA LYS A 228 -14.58 2.64 -7.98
C LYS A 228 -15.52 2.09 -9.07
N GLY A 229 -14.97 1.78 -10.24
CA GLY A 229 -15.70 1.10 -11.32
C GLY A 229 -15.89 -0.40 -11.09
N SER A 230 -15.07 -1.03 -10.25
CA SER A 230 -15.06 -2.49 -10.04
C SER A 230 -15.54 -2.95 -8.66
N THR A 231 -15.56 -2.07 -7.65
CA THR A 231 -16.00 -2.39 -6.29
C THR A 231 -16.64 -1.18 -5.60
N SER A 232 -17.54 -1.43 -4.65
CA SER A 232 -18.15 -0.41 -3.80
C SER A 232 -17.41 -0.19 -2.47
N VAL A 233 -16.25 -0.83 -2.32
CA VAL A 233 -15.42 -0.75 -1.11
C VAL A 233 -14.82 0.67 -1.00
N PRO A 234 -14.94 1.35 0.16
CA PRO A 234 -14.38 2.68 0.35
C PRO A 234 -12.86 2.70 0.15
N PHE A 235 -12.39 3.74 -0.54
CA PHE A 235 -10.99 3.93 -0.89
C PHE A 235 -10.36 5.08 -0.13
N ILE A 236 -9.21 4.82 0.48
CA ILE A 236 -8.43 5.76 1.29
C ILE A 236 -7.15 6.10 0.53
N TYR A 237 -6.92 7.40 0.26
CA TYR A 237 -5.66 7.86 -0.31
C TYR A 237 -4.83 8.58 0.77
N PHE A 238 -3.63 8.07 1.04
CA PHE A 238 -2.69 8.66 1.99
C PHE A 238 -1.42 9.12 1.30
N ALA A 239 -1.27 10.44 1.12
CA ALA A 239 -0.05 11.08 0.62
C ALA A 239 0.76 11.63 1.80
N ASN A 240 1.82 10.94 2.18
CA ASN A 240 2.66 11.37 3.29
C ASN A 240 3.53 12.57 2.89
N ASN A 241 3.71 13.51 3.81
CA ASN A 241 4.35 14.81 3.57
C ASN A 241 3.65 15.61 2.47
N GLY A 242 2.35 15.37 2.29
CA GLY A 242 1.53 15.90 1.22
C GLY A 242 0.80 17.19 1.54
N ALA A 243 1.25 17.99 2.53
CA ALA A 243 0.58 19.24 2.90
C ALA A 243 0.42 20.22 1.71
N THR A 244 1.39 20.24 0.80
CA THR A 244 1.34 21.04 -0.45
C THR A 244 0.53 20.38 -1.56
N LEU A 245 0.06 19.14 -1.36
CA LEU A 245 -0.63 18.30 -2.34
C LEU A 245 -2.12 18.11 -2.00
N LEU A 246 -2.65 18.78 -0.97
CA LEU A 246 -4.02 18.60 -0.47
C LEU A 246 -5.09 18.79 -1.54
N ASP A 247 -4.94 19.81 -2.40
CA ASP A 247 -5.88 20.06 -3.48
C ASP A 247 -5.94 18.88 -4.46
N TYR A 248 -4.80 18.24 -4.74
CA TYR A 248 -4.76 17.05 -5.57
C TYR A 248 -5.33 15.83 -4.85
N SER A 249 -5.00 15.65 -3.57
CA SER A 249 -5.58 14.58 -2.76
C SER A 249 -7.11 14.65 -2.74
N ALA A 250 -7.69 15.84 -2.54
CA ALA A 250 -9.14 16.05 -2.59
C ALA A 250 -9.74 15.77 -3.99
N GLN A 251 -8.98 16.04 -5.06
CA GLN A 251 -9.38 15.79 -6.45
C GLN A 251 -9.09 14.35 -6.93
N SER A 252 -8.50 13.49 -6.08
CA SER A 252 -8.10 12.12 -6.44
C SER A 252 -9.30 11.21 -6.72
N GLY A 253 -10.46 11.53 -6.13
CA GLY A 253 -11.68 10.72 -6.18
C GLY A 253 -11.81 9.68 -5.06
N ALA A 254 -10.83 9.61 -4.16
CA ALA A 254 -10.89 8.76 -2.96
C ALA A 254 -12.04 9.20 -2.03
N ASP A 255 -12.59 8.24 -1.28
CA ASP A 255 -13.69 8.49 -0.34
C ASP A 255 -13.15 9.08 0.98
N VAL A 256 -11.92 8.73 1.34
CA VAL A 256 -11.22 9.25 2.52
C VAL A 256 -9.82 9.74 2.15
N ILE A 257 -9.47 10.93 2.62
CA ILE A 257 -8.12 11.49 2.49
C ILE A 257 -7.38 11.32 3.82
N GLY A 258 -6.30 10.56 3.80
CA GLY A 258 -5.38 10.44 4.93
C GLY A 258 -4.50 11.69 5.02
N LEU A 259 -4.49 12.32 6.19
CA LEU A 259 -3.66 13.48 6.49
C LEU A 259 -2.52 13.08 7.43
N ASP A 260 -1.34 13.66 7.22
CA ASP A 260 -0.28 13.60 8.22
C ASP A 260 -0.38 14.75 9.23
N TRP A 261 0.42 14.67 10.29
CA TRP A 261 0.31 15.55 11.47
C TRP A 261 0.71 17.02 11.23
N ARG A 262 1.14 17.41 10.03
CA ARG A 262 1.63 18.77 9.72
C ARG A 262 0.55 19.74 9.24
N ILE A 263 -0.69 19.27 9.13
CA ILE A 263 -1.83 20.02 8.58
C ILE A 263 -2.75 20.42 9.74
N ASN A 264 -3.21 21.68 9.76
CA ASN A 264 -4.07 22.26 10.78
C ASN A 264 -5.38 22.77 10.19
#